data_AF-A0A0D2P2E9-F1
#
_entry.id   AF-A0A0D2P2E9-F1
#
_cell.length_a   1.000
_cell.length_b   1.000
_cell.length_c   1.000
_cell.angle_alpha   90.00
_cell.angle_beta   90.00
_cell.angle_gamma   90.00
#
_symmetry.space_group_name_H-M   'P 1'
#
loop_
_entity.id
_entity.type
_entity.pdbx_description
1 polymer ?
#
loop_
_entity_poly.entity_id
_entity_poly.type
_entity_poly.pdbx_seq_one_letter_code
_entity_poly.pdbx_strand_id
1 'polypeptide(L)'
;IPFYTLPDAETIQRKPLSDTTHLEHPFRPHQYVFDINDYEAYIDQCHYILNRSCGRAALLRGGYLWRVAVSEVSFDKVLAGPSGLSLDPDETFAVTLSNGKKYVDDSLKESEILALTGVYSCAAG
;
A
#
# COMPACT_ATOMS: atom_id res chain seq x y z
N ILE A 1 -12.09 -0.15 10.79
CA ILE A 1 -11.76 -1.60 10.82
C ILE A 1 -11.43 -1.97 9.38
N PRO A 2 -10.22 -2.45 9.07
CA PRO A 2 -9.87 -2.88 7.72
C PRO A 2 -10.69 -4.10 7.30
N PHE A 3 -11.05 -4.17 6.02
CA PHE A 3 -11.71 -5.33 5.43
C PHE A 3 -10.69 -6.23 4.75
N TYR A 4 -10.86 -7.55 4.88
CA TYR A 4 -10.05 -8.55 4.19
C TYR A 4 -10.97 -9.62 3.59
N THR A 5 -10.67 -10.03 2.36
CA THR A 5 -11.37 -11.12 1.66
C THR A 5 -10.87 -12.50 2.07
N LEU A 6 -9.59 -12.61 2.45
CA LEU A 6 -8.95 -13.83 2.96
C LEU A 6 -9.26 -15.12 2.16
N PRO A 7 -9.01 -15.16 0.84
CA PRO A 7 -9.04 -16.43 0.11
C PRO A 7 -7.95 -17.40 0.59
N ASP A 8 -8.18 -18.68 0.30
CA ASP A 8 -7.24 -19.76 0.56
C ASP A 8 -5.94 -19.53 -0.23
N ALA A 9 -4.80 -19.54 0.45
CA ALA A 9 -3.49 -19.33 -0.19
C ALA A 9 -3.21 -20.33 -1.32
N GLU A 10 -3.78 -21.55 -1.27
CA GLU A 10 -3.62 -22.55 -2.33
C GLU A 10 -4.34 -22.16 -3.64
N THR A 11 -5.32 -21.26 -3.57
CA THR A 11 -6.10 -20.81 -4.74
C THR A 11 -5.51 -19.58 -5.43
N ILE A 12 -4.44 -19.01 -4.87
CA ILE A 12 -3.86 -17.73 -5.30
C ILE A 12 -2.56 -17.96 -6.04
N GLN A 13 -2.37 -17.28 -7.18
CA GLN A 13 -1.13 -17.35 -7.92
C GLN A 13 0.00 -16.62 -7.20
N ARG A 14 1.24 -17.10 -7.38
CA ARG A 14 2.42 -16.39 -6.87
C ARG A 14 2.67 -15.14 -7.69
N LYS A 15 2.93 -14.03 -6.99
CA LYS A 15 3.34 -12.78 -7.62
C LYS A 15 4.78 -12.94 -8.15
N PRO A 16 5.09 -12.52 -9.38
CA PRO A 16 6.47 -12.45 -9.84
C PRO A 16 7.26 -11.51 -8.92
N LEU A 17 8.54 -11.84 -8.70
CA LEU A 17 9.43 -11.00 -7.91
C LEU A 17 9.44 -9.60 -8.54
N SER A 18 8.92 -8.64 -7.80
CA SER A 18 8.92 -7.24 -8.21
C SER A 18 10.17 -6.60 -7.62
N ASP A 19 10.78 -5.64 -8.32
CA ASP A 19 11.85 -4.84 -7.75
C ASP A 19 11.35 -4.19 -6.46
N THR A 20 11.97 -4.54 -5.33
CA THR A 20 11.66 -3.98 -4.02
C THR A 20 12.13 -2.53 -4.00
N THR A 21 11.35 -1.64 -4.62
CA THR A 21 11.63 -0.20 -4.55
C THR A 21 11.35 0.22 -3.12
N HIS A 22 12.43 0.47 -2.36
CA HIS A 22 12.35 1.12 -1.07
C HIS A 22 11.77 2.51 -1.28
N LEU A 23 10.58 2.72 -0.72
CA LEU A 23 9.92 4.01 -0.75
C LEU A 23 10.60 4.90 0.28
N GLU A 24 11.50 5.76 -0.17
CA GLU A 24 12.12 6.76 0.69
C GLU A 24 11.15 7.93 0.90
N HIS A 25 11.09 8.42 2.14
CA HIS A 25 10.32 9.62 2.45
C HIS A 25 11.05 10.85 1.92
N PRO A 26 10.35 11.77 1.22
CA PRO A 26 10.98 12.98 0.74
C PRO A 26 11.57 13.78 1.91
N PHE A 27 12.85 14.16 1.77
CA PHE A 27 13.52 15.01 2.73
C PHE A 27 13.40 16.48 2.33
N ARG A 28 13.23 17.36 3.31
CA ARG A 28 13.26 18.82 3.14
C ARG A 28 14.25 19.45 4.13
N PRO A 29 15.08 20.40 3.67
CA PRO A 29 16.03 21.08 4.54
C PRO A 29 15.32 21.97 5.56
N HIS A 30 16.06 22.41 6.57
CA HIS A 30 15.55 23.37 7.55
C HIS A 30 15.09 24.66 6.84
N GLN A 31 13.98 25.24 7.30
CA GLN A 31 13.34 26.44 6.71
C GLN A 31 12.84 26.28 5.28
N TYR A 32 12.71 25.06 4.77
CA TYR A 32 12.04 24.83 3.49
C TYR A 32 10.59 25.32 3.53
N VAL A 33 10.19 26.08 2.51
CA VAL A 33 8.82 26.57 2.35
C VAL A 33 8.15 25.67 1.32
N PHE A 34 7.13 24.94 1.76
CA PHE A 34 6.35 24.07 0.88
C PHE A 34 5.60 24.90 -0.16
N ASP A 35 5.61 24.40 -1.40
CA ASP A 35 4.92 25.03 -2.53
C ASP A 35 4.04 24.02 -3.30
N ILE A 36 3.49 24.45 -4.43
CA ILE A 36 2.60 23.63 -5.25
C ILE A 36 3.31 22.39 -5.83
N ASN A 37 4.61 22.46 -6.09
CA ASN A 37 5.37 21.35 -6.64
C ASN A 37 5.49 20.20 -5.62
N ASP A 38 5.51 20.50 -4.31
CA ASP A 38 5.46 19.45 -3.28
C ASP A 38 4.15 18.67 -3.32
N TYR A 39 3.04 19.38 -3.56
CA TYR A 39 1.73 18.76 -3.70
C TYR A 39 1.65 17.91 -4.96
N GLU A 40 2.13 18.41 -6.10
CA GLU A 40 2.21 17.63 -7.35
C GLU A 40 3.06 16.36 -7.17
N ALA A 41 4.24 16.49 -6.53
CA ALA A 41 5.09 15.34 -6.22
C ALA A 41 4.41 14.34 -5.29
N TYR A 42 3.63 14.80 -4.32
CA TYR A 42 2.82 13.93 -3.45
C TYR A 42 1.76 13.16 -4.26
N ILE A 43 1.05 13.82 -5.18
CA ILE A 43 0.05 13.18 -6.04
C ILE A 43 0.69 12.11 -6.93
N ASP A 44 1.83 12.41 -7.55
CA ASP A 44 2.59 11.44 -8.36
C ASP A 44 3.04 10.24 -7.51
N GLN A 45 3.48 10.48 -6.27
CA GLN A 45 3.84 9.42 -5.34
C GLN A 45 2.62 8.55 -4.97
N CYS A 46 1.45 9.15 -4.71
CA CYS A 46 0.21 8.42 -4.49
C CYS A 46 -0.15 7.54 -5.68
N HIS A 47 -0.10 8.07 -6.91
CA HIS A 47 -0.37 7.31 -8.13
C HIS A 47 0.59 6.13 -8.29
N TYR A 48 1.88 6.35 -8.02
CA TYR A 48 2.90 5.30 -8.09
C TYR A 48 2.62 4.15 -7.11
N ILE A 49 2.32 4.48 -5.85
CA ILE A 49 2.04 3.48 -4.81
C ILE A 49 0.74 2.74 -5.10
N LEU A 50 -0.35 3.46 -5.37
CA LEU A 50 -1.69 2.88 -5.49
C LEU A 50 -1.87 2.02 -6.75
N ASN A 51 -0.98 2.13 -7.74
CA ASN A 51 -1.00 1.24 -8.90
C ASN A 51 -0.40 -0.15 -8.62
N ARG A 52 0.22 -0.37 -7.45
CA ARG A 52 0.74 -1.66 -7.01
C ARG A 52 -0.30 -2.47 -6.22
N SER A 53 0.08 -3.65 -5.72
CA SER A 53 -0.79 -4.52 -4.91
C SER A 53 -1.32 -3.85 -3.65
N CYS A 54 -0.54 -2.94 -3.05
CA CYS A 54 -0.93 -2.18 -1.88
C CYS A 54 -2.13 -1.24 -2.15
N GLY A 55 -2.38 -0.82 -3.40
CA GLY A 55 -3.56 0.01 -3.73
C GLY A 55 -4.88 -0.64 -3.35
N ARG A 56 -5.01 -1.96 -3.57
CA ARG A 56 -6.18 -2.73 -3.14
C ARG A 56 -6.29 -2.74 -1.61
N ALA A 57 -5.19 -2.98 -0.90
CA ALA A 57 -5.17 -2.97 0.56
C ALA A 57 -5.56 -1.58 1.12
N ALA A 58 -5.11 -0.49 0.50
CA ALA A 58 -5.46 0.87 0.87
C ALA A 58 -6.98 1.12 0.70
N LEU A 59 -7.54 0.67 -0.42
CA LEU A 59 -8.97 0.75 -0.71
C LEU A 59 -9.82 -0.10 0.26
N LEU A 60 -9.28 -1.18 0.83
CA LEU A 60 -10.03 -1.99 1.81
C LEU A 60 -9.82 -1.55 3.27
N ARG A 61 -8.88 -0.63 3.55
CA ARG A 61 -8.52 -0.21 4.91
C ARG A 61 -9.51 0.79 5.53
N GLY A 62 -10.23 1.54 4.69
CA GLY A 62 -11.12 2.63 5.12
C GLY A 62 -10.35 3.91 5.51
N GLY A 63 -11.06 4.87 6.10
CA GLY A 63 -10.47 6.09 6.64
C GLY A 63 -9.83 7.01 5.57
N TYR A 64 -8.70 7.64 5.92
CA TYR A 64 -7.99 8.52 5.00
C TYR A 64 -7.38 7.75 3.81
N LEU A 65 -6.80 6.57 4.07
CA LEU A 65 -6.21 5.73 3.01
C LEU A 65 -7.23 5.34 1.94
N TRP A 66 -8.48 5.04 2.34
CA TRP A 66 -9.56 4.82 1.38
C TRP A 66 -9.87 6.06 0.54
N ARG A 67 -9.88 7.25 1.15
CA ARG A 67 -10.18 8.50 0.41
C ARG A 67 -9.12 8.81 -0.65
N VAL A 68 -7.85 8.52 -0.38
CA VAL A 68 -6.78 8.66 -1.37
C VAL A 68 -6.85 7.53 -2.41
N ALA A 69 -7.17 6.31 -1.99
CA ALA A 69 -7.21 5.17 -2.89
C ALA A 69 -8.41 5.16 -3.85
N VAL A 70 -9.58 5.67 -3.44
CA VAL A 70 -10.83 5.54 -4.21
C VAL A 70 -10.82 6.32 -5.52
N SER A 71 -10.01 7.37 -5.66
CA SER A 71 -9.82 8.08 -6.93
C SER A 71 -8.91 7.34 -7.90
N GLU A 72 -7.97 6.54 -7.38
CA GLU A 72 -6.88 5.93 -8.17
C GLU A 72 -7.09 4.43 -8.46
N VAL A 73 -7.81 3.74 -7.58
CA VAL A 73 -7.93 2.28 -7.61
C VAL A 73 -9.36 1.89 -7.98
N SER A 74 -9.53 1.27 -9.14
CA SER A 74 -10.84 0.71 -9.53
C SER A 74 -11.27 -0.39 -8.56
N PHE A 75 -12.56 -0.38 -8.19
CA PHE A 75 -13.20 -1.47 -7.45
C PHE A 75 -13.13 -2.81 -8.18
N ASP A 76 -12.89 -2.84 -9.49
CA ASP A 76 -12.65 -4.10 -10.21
C ASP A 76 -11.40 -4.84 -9.69
N LYS A 77 -10.36 -4.11 -9.26
CA LYS A 77 -9.20 -4.71 -8.57
C LYS A 77 -9.61 -5.34 -7.23
N VAL A 78 -10.65 -4.81 -6.57
CA VAL A 78 -11.20 -5.41 -5.36
C VAL A 78 -11.97 -6.70 -5.66
N LEU A 79 -12.75 -6.71 -6.74
CA LEU A 79 -13.55 -7.86 -7.14
C LEU A 79 -12.70 -9.01 -7.71
N ALA A 80 -11.54 -8.70 -8.30
CA ALA A 80 -10.59 -9.69 -8.80
C ALA A 80 -9.87 -10.50 -7.69
N GLY A 81 -9.97 -10.08 -6.43
CA GLY A 81 -9.28 -10.71 -5.30
C GLY A 81 -7.86 -10.15 -5.06
N PRO A 82 -7.09 -10.76 -4.14
CA PRO A 82 -5.73 -10.33 -3.81
C PRO A 82 -4.77 -10.46 -4.98
N SER A 83 -3.73 -9.61 -4.99
CA SER A 83 -2.80 -9.46 -6.11
C SER A 83 -1.85 -10.64 -6.31
N GLY A 84 -1.77 -11.56 -5.35
CA GLY A 84 -0.95 -12.76 -5.41
C GLY A 84 -0.19 -13.03 -4.12
N LEU A 85 0.44 -14.21 -4.04
CA LEU A 85 1.36 -14.53 -2.94
C LEU A 85 2.71 -13.85 -3.17
N SER A 86 3.06 -12.88 -2.33
CA SER A 86 4.38 -12.25 -2.33
C SER A 86 5.39 -13.06 -1.50
N LEU A 87 6.67 -12.99 -1.88
CA LEU A 87 7.78 -13.49 -1.05
C LEU A 87 8.12 -12.51 0.07
N ASP A 88 7.72 -11.25 -0.08
CA ASP A 88 7.86 -10.22 0.92
C ASP A 88 6.70 -10.33 1.93
N PRO A 89 6.97 -10.65 3.21
CA PRO A 89 5.93 -10.83 4.21
C PRO A 89 5.17 -9.52 4.50
N ASP A 90 5.76 -8.35 4.24
CA ASP A 90 5.11 -7.07 4.52
C ASP A 90 4.07 -6.70 3.44
N GLU A 91 4.15 -7.32 2.25
CA GLU A 91 3.16 -7.14 1.18
C GLU A 91 1.91 -8.03 1.35
N THR A 92 1.93 -9.00 2.26
CA THR A 92 0.85 -9.99 2.42
C THR A 92 0.36 -10.07 3.86
N PHE A 93 -0.92 -9.81 4.09
CA PHE A 93 -1.56 -10.14 5.35
C PHE A 93 -1.93 -11.62 5.35
N ALA A 94 -1.60 -12.37 6.42
CA ALA A 94 -1.85 -13.80 6.46
C ALA A 94 -2.46 -14.24 7.80
N VAL A 95 -3.42 -15.17 7.72
CA VAL A 95 -4.02 -15.85 8.86
C VAL A 95 -3.84 -17.36 8.67
N THR A 96 -3.28 -18.02 9.68
CA THR A 96 -3.13 -19.48 9.69
C THR A 96 -4.05 -20.08 10.74
N LEU A 97 -4.91 -21.01 10.33
CA LEU A 97 -5.80 -21.73 11.23
C LEU A 97 -5.08 -22.89 11.93
N SER A 98 -5.68 -23.42 13.00
CA SER A 98 -5.13 -24.57 13.76
C SER A 98 -4.96 -25.84 12.93
N ASN A 99 -5.71 -26.00 11.84
CA ASN A 99 -5.57 -27.11 10.90
C ASN A 99 -4.45 -26.89 9.86
N GLY A 100 -3.65 -25.83 9.98
CA GLY A 100 -2.55 -25.49 9.09
C GLY A 100 -2.96 -24.73 7.82
N LYS A 101 -4.27 -24.52 7.59
CA LYS A 101 -4.76 -23.81 6.41
C LYS A 101 -4.42 -22.32 6.49
N LYS A 102 -3.82 -21.78 5.42
CA LYS A 102 -3.38 -20.39 5.32
C LYS A 102 -4.32 -19.59 4.41
N TYR A 103 -4.75 -18.44 4.89
CA TYR A 103 -5.53 -17.47 4.14
C TYR A 103 -4.77 -16.17 4.06
N VAL A 104 -4.83 -15.49 2.92
CA VAL A 104 -4.02 -14.29 2.69
C VAL A 104 -4.81 -13.18 2.00
N ASP A 105 -4.35 -11.95 2.17
CA ASP A 105 -4.78 -10.78 1.40
C ASP A 105 -3.60 -9.82 1.19
N ASP A 106 -3.80 -8.80 0.36
CA ASP A 106 -2.81 -7.74 0.19
C ASP A 106 -2.64 -6.93 1.48
N SER A 107 -1.43 -6.47 1.75
CA SER A 107 -1.08 -5.62 2.90
C SER A 107 -0.60 -4.24 2.46
N LEU A 108 -0.64 -3.29 3.40
CA LEU A 108 -0.02 -1.97 3.28
C LEU A 108 1.15 -1.89 4.26
N LYS A 109 2.35 -1.62 3.76
CA LYS A 109 3.54 -1.41 4.59
C LYS A 109 3.44 -0.06 5.30
N GLU A 110 4.14 0.07 6.43
CA GLU A 110 4.16 1.34 7.18
C GLU A 110 4.74 2.48 6.34
N SER A 111 5.78 2.25 5.56
CA SER A 111 6.35 3.26 4.65
C SER A 111 5.34 3.71 3.57
N GLU A 112 4.53 2.79 3.05
CA GLU A 112 3.46 3.11 2.10
C GLU A 112 2.34 3.92 2.78
N ILE A 113 1.97 3.58 4.02
CA ILE A 113 1.02 4.36 4.81
C ILE A 113 1.53 5.79 4.98
N LEU A 114 2.76 5.95 5.48
CA LEU A 114 3.37 7.25 5.75
C LEU A 114 3.43 8.11 4.49
N ALA A 115 3.83 7.51 3.36
CA ALA A 115 3.85 8.20 2.08
C ALA A 115 2.46 8.60 1.59
N LEU A 116 1.46 7.71 1.68
CA LEU A 116 0.09 8.03 1.29
C LEU A 116 -0.52 9.11 2.20
N THR A 117 -0.09 9.20 3.45
CA THR A 117 -0.47 10.27 4.38
C THR A 117 0.31 11.58 4.18
N GLY A 118 1.23 11.65 3.22
CA GLY A 118 1.99 12.86 2.89
C GLY A 118 3.05 13.21 3.92
N VAL A 119 3.69 12.21 4.54
CA VAL A 119 4.76 12.46 5.53
C VAL A 119 6.07 12.85 4.85
N TYR A 120 6.66 13.95 5.33
CA TYR A 120 7.98 14.44 4.92
C TYR A 120 8.96 14.40 6.10
N SER A 121 10.21 14.06 5.81
CA SER A 121 11.31 14.18 6.77
C SER A 121 11.90 15.58 6.68
N CYS A 122 11.96 16.33 7.78
CA CYS A 122 12.53 17.67 7.81
C CYS A 122 13.77 17.73 8.71
N ALA A 123 14.79 18.48 8.31
CA ALA A 123 15.90 18.78 9.22
C ALA A 123 15.41 19.63 10.40
N ALA A 124 15.54 19.11 11.62
CA ALA A 124 15.39 19.92 12.82
C ALA A 124 16.57 20.92 12.88
N GLY A 125 16.26 22.16 13.26
CA GLY A 125 17.27 23.19 13.55
C GLY A 125 17.86 23.02 14.93
#